data_AF-A0A5R8WWU8-F1
#
_entry.id   AF-A0A5R8WWU8-F1
#
_cell.length_a   1.000
_cell.length_b   1.000
_cell.length_c   1.000
_cell.angle_alpha   90.00
_cell.angle_beta   90.00
_cell.angle_gamma   90.00
#
_symmetry.space_group_name_H-M   'P 1'
#
loop_
_entity.id
_entity.type
_entity.pdbx_description
1 polymer ?
#
loop_
_entity_poly.entity_id
_entity_poly.type
_entity_poly.pdbx_seq_one_letter_code
_entity_poly.pdbx_strand_id
1 'polypeptide(L)'
;MLPVACQPGNAPTANQSFGMGIYRVQFGGLDTTTNGAADGYQDYSCRARAAQLVRGGSYTLVVRTNPNVDETVRAWLDTNNDGQFAAAEQVLASTNARQHQATFTVPATAPAGVGLRLRIAADYANAPVPTACSTR
;
A
#
# COMPACT_ATOMS: atom_id res chain seq x y z
N MET A 1 3.45 10.59 15.11
CA MET A 1 2.82 10.58 13.77
C MET A 1 1.56 11.42 13.84
N LEU A 2 1.34 12.34 12.88
CA LEU A 2 0.09 13.11 12.81
C LEU A 2 -1.10 12.17 12.54
N PRO A 3 -2.35 12.51 12.88
CA PRO A 3 -3.52 11.71 12.48
C PRO A 3 -3.56 11.55 10.95
N VAL A 4 -4.01 10.40 10.42
CA VAL A 4 -4.20 10.28 8.97
C VAL A 4 -5.45 11.08 8.58
N ALA A 5 -5.39 11.84 7.48
CA ALA A 5 -6.48 12.67 6.99
C ALA A 5 -7.75 11.86 6.61
N CYS A 6 -7.60 10.56 6.32
CA CYS A 6 -8.71 9.67 6.05
C CYS A 6 -8.40 8.22 6.46
N GLN A 7 -9.39 7.56 7.05
CA GLN A 7 -9.35 6.13 7.28
C GLN A 7 -9.89 5.43 6.02
N PRO A 8 -9.11 4.53 5.40
CA PRO A 8 -9.59 3.76 4.26
C PRO A 8 -10.57 2.70 4.77
N GLY A 9 -11.47 2.29 3.90
CA GLY A 9 -12.44 1.23 4.22
C GLY A 9 -11.99 -0.13 3.71
N ASN A 10 -12.82 -1.13 3.98
CA ASN A 10 -12.63 -2.49 3.47
C ASN A 10 -13.02 -2.56 1.99
N ALA A 11 -12.34 -3.41 1.24
CA ALA A 11 -12.81 -3.79 -0.09
C ALA A 11 -14.25 -4.35 -0.03
N PRO A 12 -15.03 -4.28 -1.12
CA PRO A 12 -16.39 -4.82 -1.15
C PRO A 12 -16.45 -6.28 -0.67
N THR A 13 -17.50 -6.67 0.05
CA THR A 13 -17.66 -8.05 0.56
C THR A 13 -17.66 -9.10 -0.55
N ALA A 14 -18.09 -8.72 -1.76
CA ALA A 14 -18.00 -9.56 -2.95
C ALA A 14 -16.57 -10.03 -3.25
N ASN A 15 -15.55 -9.24 -2.88
CA ASN A 15 -14.15 -9.58 -3.10
C ASN A 15 -13.72 -10.82 -2.31
N GLN A 16 -14.32 -11.04 -1.14
CA GLN A 16 -14.03 -12.21 -0.30
C GLN A 16 -14.45 -13.51 -0.99
N SER A 17 -15.58 -13.51 -1.71
CA SER A 17 -16.08 -14.69 -2.43
C SER A 17 -15.15 -15.16 -3.56
N PHE A 18 -14.32 -14.26 -4.08
CA PHE A 18 -13.32 -14.56 -5.12
C PHE A 18 -11.90 -14.68 -4.55
N GLY A 19 -11.75 -14.57 -3.23
CA GLY A 19 -10.47 -14.60 -2.56
C GLY A 19 -9.55 -13.44 -2.95
N MET A 20 -10.08 -12.31 -3.41
CA MET A 20 -9.30 -11.14 -3.83
C MET A 20 -8.65 -10.43 -2.62
N GLY A 21 -7.73 -9.50 -2.89
CA GLY A 21 -7.05 -8.67 -1.91
C GLY A 21 -5.55 -8.91 -1.84
N ILE A 22 -4.89 -8.18 -0.94
CA ILE A 22 -3.43 -8.24 -0.75
C ILE A 22 -3.08 -9.49 0.05
N TYR A 23 -2.16 -10.31 -0.44
CA TYR A 23 -1.65 -11.52 0.25
C TYR A 23 -0.20 -11.42 0.69
N ARG A 24 0.60 -10.56 0.03
CA ARG A 24 2.00 -10.35 0.40
C ARG A 24 2.47 -8.95 0.03
N VAL A 25 3.23 -8.33 0.93
CA VAL A 25 3.91 -7.04 0.74
C VAL A 25 5.38 -7.21 1.07
N GLN A 26 6.24 -6.92 0.11
CA GLN A 26 7.69 -6.93 0.27
C GLN A 26 8.25 -5.53 0.01
N PHE A 27 8.96 -4.97 0.97
CA PHE A 27 9.46 -3.59 0.89
C PHE A 27 10.57 -3.32 1.90
N GLY A 28 11.74 -2.88 1.45
CA GLY A 28 12.83 -2.43 2.33
C GLY A 28 13.24 -3.46 3.41
N GLY A 29 13.28 -4.75 3.04
CA GLY A 29 13.56 -5.87 3.95
C GLY A 29 12.35 -6.40 4.73
N LEU A 30 11.19 -5.75 4.64
CA LEU A 30 9.93 -6.31 5.12
C LEU A 30 9.40 -7.37 4.17
N ASP A 31 8.77 -8.39 4.74
CA ASP A 31 8.03 -9.42 4.03
C ASP A 31 6.81 -9.81 4.88
N THR A 32 5.65 -9.25 4.56
CA THR A 32 4.41 -9.40 5.33
C THR A 32 3.39 -10.16 4.50
N THR A 33 2.82 -11.23 5.07
CA THR A 33 1.68 -11.96 4.50
C THR A 33 0.37 -11.61 5.20
N THR A 34 -0.73 -11.75 4.47
CA THR A 34 -2.11 -11.39 4.89
C THR A 34 -3.10 -12.40 4.31
N ASN A 35 -4.35 -12.40 4.79
CA ASN A 35 -5.44 -13.26 4.31
C ASN A 35 -6.28 -12.60 3.19
N GLY A 36 -5.71 -11.69 2.41
CA GLY A 36 -6.47 -10.99 1.36
C GLY A 36 -7.57 -10.09 1.93
N ALA A 37 -8.69 -10.00 1.20
CA ALA A 37 -9.85 -9.21 1.59
C ALA A 37 -10.54 -9.68 2.89
N ALA A 38 -10.22 -10.89 3.37
CA ALA A 38 -10.75 -11.40 4.65
C ALA A 38 -10.18 -10.64 5.86
N ASP A 39 -8.96 -10.10 5.76
CA ASP A 39 -8.37 -9.27 6.81
C ASP A 39 -9.02 -7.87 6.87
N GLY A 40 -9.65 -7.42 5.77
CA GLY A 40 -10.08 -6.03 5.63
C GLY A 40 -8.92 -5.03 5.75
N TYR A 41 -9.23 -3.83 6.22
CA TYR A 41 -8.22 -2.82 6.51
C TYR A 41 -7.38 -3.22 7.72
N GLN A 42 -6.06 -3.15 7.56
CA GLN A 42 -5.08 -3.43 8.60
C GLN A 42 -4.13 -2.25 8.77
N ASP A 43 -3.87 -1.86 10.02
CA ASP A 43 -2.84 -0.89 10.38
C ASP A 43 -1.64 -1.60 11.04
N TYR A 44 -0.49 -1.50 10.38
CA TYR A 44 0.76 -2.12 10.81
C TYR A 44 1.76 -1.15 11.47
N SER A 45 1.34 0.08 11.75
CA SER A 45 2.21 1.15 12.27
C SER A 45 2.85 0.83 13.63
N CYS A 46 2.24 -0.06 14.43
CA CYS A 46 2.73 -0.46 15.75
C CYS A 46 3.55 -1.77 15.74
N ARG A 47 3.97 -2.28 14.57
CA ARG A 47 4.77 -3.50 14.50
C ARG A 47 6.24 -3.25 14.89
N ALA A 48 6.87 -4.27 15.48
CA ALA A 48 8.27 -4.20 15.93
C ALA A 48 9.30 -4.06 14.79
N ARG A 49 8.90 -4.27 13.53
CA ARG A 49 9.77 -4.15 12.35
C ARG A 49 9.18 -3.14 11.37
N ALA A 50 10.04 -2.25 10.88
CA ALA A 50 9.75 -1.28 9.82
C ALA A 50 10.87 -1.30 8.78
N ALA A 51 10.54 -0.92 7.54
CA ALA A 51 11.53 -0.72 6.49
C ALA A 51 12.44 0.46 6.87
N GLN A 52 13.75 0.29 6.68
CA GLN A 52 14.73 1.34 6.92
C GLN A 52 15.05 2.03 5.58
N LEU A 53 14.66 3.29 5.47
CA LEU A 53 14.78 4.07 4.25
C LEU A 53 15.83 5.16 4.41
N VAL A 54 16.63 5.36 3.36
CA VAL A 54 17.63 6.42 3.27
C VAL A 54 17.18 7.39 2.18
N ARG A 55 17.31 8.69 2.47
CA ARG A 55 17.08 9.77 1.50
C ARG A 55 17.90 9.55 0.23
N GLY A 56 17.28 9.69 -0.94
CA GLY A 56 17.91 9.40 -2.23
C GLY A 56 18.11 7.92 -2.53
N GLY A 57 17.79 7.02 -1.58
CA GLY A 57 17.80 5.58 -1.79
C GLY A 57 16.65 5.15 -2.69
N SER A 58 16.92 4.16 -3.54
CA SER A 58 15.93 3.55 -4.43
C SER A 58 15.46 2.21 -3.87
N TYR A 59 14.14 2.00 -3.83
CA TYR A 59 13.53 0.83 -3.23
C TYR A 59 12.43 0.29 -4.15
N THR A 60 12.35 -1.05 -4.24
CA THR A 60 11.27 -1.73 -4.94
C THR A 60 10.20 -2.17 -3.93
N LEU A 61 8.96 -1.77 -4.19
CA LEU A 61 7.77 -2.32 -3.53
C LEU A 61 7.24 -3.46 -4.40
N VAL A 62 7.02 -4.63 -3.81
CA VAL A 62 6.32 -5.75 -4.46
C VAL A 62 5.07 -6.08 -3.65
N VAL A 63 3.94 -6.13 -4.32
CA VAL A 63 2.64 -6.52 -3.76
C VAL A 63 2.12 -7.70 -4.57
N ARG A 64 1.77 -8.79 -3.89
CA ARG A 64 1.07 -9.92 -4.51
C ARG A 64 -0.37 -9.95 -4.00
N THR A 65 -1.28 -10.06 -4.95
CA THR A 65 -2.70 -10.28 -4.70
C THR A 65 -3.04 -11.76 -4.91
N ASN A 66 -4.33 -12.08 -5.02
CA ASN A 66 -4.80 -13.45 -5.19
C ASN A 66 -4.30 -14.09 -6.51
N PRO A 67 -4.23 -15.42 -6.60
CA PRO A 67 -3.74 -16.11 -7.81
C PRO A 67 -4.79 -16.28 -8.92
N ASN A 68 -6.06 -15.94 -8.68
CA ASN A 68 -7.20 -16.30 -9.53
C ASN A 68 -7.71 -15.14 -10.40
N VAL A 69 -7.79 -13.94 -9.83
CA VAL A 69 -8.41 -12.75 -10.43
C VAL A 69 -7.40 -11.61 -10.46
N ASP A 70 -7.34 -10.91 -11.58
CA ASP A 70 -6.47 -9.74 -11.71
C ASP A 70 -7.04 -8.54 -10.96
N GLU A 71 -6.18 -7.78 -10.29
CA GLU A 71 -6.54 -6.66 -9.43
C GLU A 71 -5.86 -5.36 -9.88
N THR A 72 -6.38 -4.24 -9.38
CA THR A 72 -5.76 -2.93 -9.44
C THR A 72 -5.18 -2.60 -8.07
N VAL A 73 -3.88 -2.32 -8.02
CA VAL A 73 -3.19 -1.92 -6.78
C VAL A 73 -2.64 -0.51 -6.90
N ARG A 74 -2.81 0.24 -5.83
CA ARG A 74 -2.26 1.59 -5.66
C ARG A 74 -1.51 1.63 -4.32
N ALA A 75 -0.37 2.31 -4.29
CA ALA A 75 0.32 2.56 -3.03
C ALA A 75 0.88 3.98 -2.96
N TRP A 76 0.91 4.52 -1.75
CA TRP A 76 1.38 5.87 -1.45
C TRP A 76 2.31 5.82 -0.24
N LEU A 77 3.39 6.58 -0.28
CA LEU A 77 4.28 6.80 0.84
C LEU A 77 4.16 8.25 1.28
N ASP A 78 3.64 8.50 2.48
CA ASP A 78 3.58 9.83 3.13
C ASP A 78 5.03 10.29 3.40
N THR A 79 5.65 10.91 2.40
CA THR A 79 7.09 11.23 2.36
C THR A 79 7.40 12.56 3.01
N ASN A 80 6.39 13.42 3.15
CA ASN A 80 6.50 14.68 3.90
C ASN A 80 6.01 14.54 5.36
N ASN A 81 5.43 13.40 5.74
CA ASN A 81 4.92 13.07 7.07
C ASN A 81 3.81 14.02 7.55
N ASP A 82 2.96 14.51 6.63
CA ASP A 82 1.86 15.42 6.94
C ASP A 82 0.53 14.69 7.26
N GLY A 83 0.50 13.36 7.08
CA GLY A 83 -0.67 12.53 7.31
C GLY A 83 -1.68 12.53 6.18
N GLN A 84 -1.38 13.18 5.07
CA GLN A 84 -2.09 13.09 3.80
C GLN A 84 -1.34 12.14 2.86
N PHE A 85 -2.03 11.70 1.81
CA PHE A 85 -1.44 10.89 0.75
C PHE A 85 -1.71 11.60 -0.57
N ALA A 86 -0.82 12.53 -0.92
CA ALA A 86 -0.96 13.33 -2.12
C ALA A 86 -0.70 12.50 -3.39
N ALA A 87 -1.14 13.00 -4.54
CA ALA A 87 -0.87 12.35 -5.82
C ALA A 87 0.64 12.20 -6.11
N ALA A 88 1.45 13.18 -5.70
CA ALA A 88 2.91 13.15 -5.85
C ALA A 88 3.58 12.07 -4.97
N GLU A 89 2.87 11.53 -3.99
CA GLU A 89 3.34 10.51 -3.05
C GLU A 89 2.97 9.09 -3.48
N GLN A 90 2.31 8.96 -4.62
CA GLN A 90 1.97 7.66 -5.17
C GLN A 90 3.23 6.95 -5.68
N VAL A 91 3.58 5.84 -5.03
CA VAL A 91 4.77 5.05 -5.32
C VAL A 91 4.48 3.80 -6.17
N LEU A 92 3.21 3.41 -6.29
CA LEU A 92 2.78 2.30 -7.14
C LEU A 92 1.44 2.59 -7.80
N ALA A 93 1.39 2.37 -9.12
CA ALA A 93 0.19 2.39 -9.95
C ALA A 93 0.23 1.16 -10.86
N SER A 94 -0.51 0.12 -10.52
CA SER A 94 -0.56 -1.12 -11.31
C SER A 94 -2.00 -1.60 -11.45
N THR A 95 -2.36 -2.08 -12.63
CA THR A 95 -3.72 -2.48 -12.99
C THR A 95 -3.65 -3.80 -13.74
N ASN A 96 -4.68 -4.63 -13.56
CA ASN A 96 -4.86 -5.90 -14.28
C ASN A 96 -3.66 -6.86 -14.12
N ALA A 97 -3.25 -7.09 -12.87
CA ALA A 97 -2.17 -8.02 -12.55
C ALA A 97 -2.42 -8.74 -11.21
N ARG A 98 -1.58 -9.74 -10.93
CA ARG A 98 -1.55 -10.50 -9.65
C ARG A 98 -0.27 -10.27 -8.85
N GLN A 99 0.78 -9.85 -9.55
CA GLN A 99 2.01 -9.35 -8.97
C GLN A 99 2.21 -7.91 -9.45
N HIS A 100 2.26 -7.00 -8.51
CA HIS A 100 2.41 -5.57 -8.73
C HIS A 100 3.76 -5.15 -8.18
N GLN A 101 4.51 -4.38 -8.95
CA GLN A 101 5.78 -3.85 -8.47
C GLN A 101 6.06 -2.49 -9.06
N ALA A 102 6.73 -1.67 -8.27
CA ALA A 102 7.25 -0.39 -8.70
C ALA A 102 8.53 -0.09 -7.92
N THR A 103 9.46 0.59 -8.58
CA THR A 103 10.66 1.13 -7.94
C THR A 103 10.52 2.64 -7.86
N PHE A 104 10.84 3.20 -6.69
CA PHE A 104 10.80 4.64 -6.46
C PHE A 104 12.01 5.07 -5.62
N THR A 105 12.30 6.36 -5.66
CA THR A 105 13.39 6.97 -4.89
C THR A 105 12.81 7.80 -3.76
N VAL A 106 13.34 7.63 -2.56
CA VAL A 106 12.93 8.43 -1.40
C VAL A 106 13.41 9.88 -1.59
N PRO A 107 12.52 10.88 -1.53
CA PRO A 107 12.91 12.28 -1.71
C PRO A 107 14.01 12.71 -0.74
N ALA A 108 14.96 13.53 -1.20
CA ALA A 108 16.01 14.08 -0.34
C ALA A 108 15.46 14.97 0.79
N THR A 109 14.23 15.47 0.61
CA THR A 109 13.49 16.32 1.56
C THR A 109 12.70 15.52 2.60
N ALA A 110 12.63 14.19 2.50
CA ALA A 110 11.85 13.38 3.43
C ALA A 110 12.36 13.55 4.88
N PRO A 111 11.49 13.74 5.89
CA PRO A 111 11.90 13.86 7.28
C PRO A 111 12.77 12.69 7.75
N ALA A 112 13.82 12.97 8.54
CA ALA A 112 14.71 11.96 9.09
C ALA A 112 14.37 11.66 10.55
N GLY A 113 14.66 10.43 11.01
CA GLY A 113 14.46 10.03 12.42
C GLY A 113 13.00 9.86 12.84
N VAL A 114 12.07 9.85 11.87
CA VAL A 114 10.63 9.66 12.11
C VAL A 114 10.09 8.49 11.30
N GLY A 115 9.01 7.88 11.78
CA GLY A 115 8.27 6.89 10.99
C GLY A 115 7.46 7.57 9.89
N LEU A 116 7.59 7.07 8.66
CA LEU A 116 6.72 7.41 7.53
C LEU A 116 5.62 6.34 7.40
N ARG A 117 4.56 6.65 6.65
CA ARG A 117 3.44 5.74 6.43
C ARG A 117 3.37 5.28 4.98
N LEU A 118 3.31 3.96 4.79
CA LEU A 118 2.97 3.34 3.51
C LEU A 118 1.50 2.92 3.53
N ARG A 119 0.73 3.36 2.54
CA ARG A 119 -0.64 2.91 2.28
C ARG A 119 -0.68 2.08 1.03
N ILE A 120 -1.42 0.98 1.05
CA ILE A 120 -1.65 0.09 -0.08
C ILE A 120 -3.13 -0.21 -0.16
N ALA A 121 -3.71 -0.06 -1.34
CA ALA A 121 -5.11 -0.37 -1.63
C ALA A 121 -5.18 -1.29 -2.85
N ALA A 122 -6.12 -2.25 -2.83
CA ALA A 122 -6.33 -3.22 -3.89
C ALA A 122 -7.83 -3.45 -4.08
N ASP A 123 -8.27 -3.53 -5.32
CA ASP A 123 -9.63 -3.92 -5.69
C ASP A 123 -9.60 -4.67 -7.04
N TYR A 124 -10.71 -5.28 -7.42
CA TYR A 124 -10.88 -5.96 -8.70
C TYR A 124 -10.45 -5.07 -9.88
N ALA A 125 -9.78 -5.64 -10.88
CA ALA A 125 -9.23 -4.86 -12.00
C ALA A 125 -10.27 -4.00 -12.74
N ASN A 126 -11.53 -4.42 -12.78
CA ASN A 126 -12.63 -3.69 -13.45
C ASN A 126 -13.49 -2.85 -12.48
N ALA A 127 -13.15 -2.78 -11.20
CA ALA A 127 -13.77 -1.85 -10.26
C ALA A 127 -13.22 -0.42 -10.44
N PRO A 128 -13.87 0.60 -9.86
CA PRO A 128 -13.28 1.93 -9.77
C PRO A 128 -11.88 1.88 -9.15
N VAL A 129 -10.94 2.65 -9.70
CA VAL A 129 -9.55 2.65 -9.23
C VAL A 129 -9.50 3.06 -7.75
N PRO A 130 -8.85 2.26 -6.87
CA PRO A 130 -8.71 2.61 -5.46
C PRO A 130 -8.00 3.96 -5.28
N THR A 131 -8.44 4.73 -4.29
CA THR A 131 -7.80 6.00 -3.92
C THR A 131 -7.25 5.91 -2.51
N ALA A 132 -6.39 6.86 -2.12
CA ALA A 132 -5.82 6.83 -0.77
C ALA A 132 -6.90 6.90 0.34
N CYS A 133 -8.10 7.41 0.02
CA CYS A 133 -9.23 7.52 0.94
C CYS A 133 -10.44 6.69 0.54
N SER A 134 -10.32 5.76 -0.44
CA SER A 134 -11.46 4.95 -0.83
C SER A 134 -11.84 3.96 0.28
N THR A 135 -13.15 3.68 0.37
CA THR A 135 -13.71 2.65 1.24
C THR A 135 -13.96 1.34 0.50
N ARG A 136 -13.18 1.10 -0.56
CA ARG A 136 -13.27 0.00 -1.51
C ARG A 136 -11.91 -0.15 -2.15
#